data_AF-A0A174Z8R1-F1
#
_entry.id   AF-A0A174Z8R1-F1
#
_cell.length_a   1.000
_cell.length_b   1.000
_cell.length_c   1.000
_cell.angle_alpha   90.00
_cell.angle_beta   90.00
_cell.angle_gamma   90.00
#
_symmetry.space_group_name_H-M   'P 1'
#
loop_
_entity.id
_entity.type
_entity.pdbx_description
1 polymer ?
#
loop_
_entity_poly.entity_id
_entity_poly.type
_entity_poly.pdbx_seq_one_letter_code
_entity_poly.pdbx_strand_id
1 'polypeptide(L)' 'MDKRTDINNASFAYGVNLLRMLLDMNLITENEYERITRISAEYYDTEIVCV' A
#
# COMPACT_ATOMS: atom_id res chain seq x y z
N MET A 1 2.75 6.22 -20.47
CA MET A 1 2.36 5.51 -19.24
C MET A 1 1.48 4.36 -19.63
N ASP A 2 1.77 3.15 -19.13
CA ASP A 2 0.91 1.99 -19.33
C ASP A 2 -0.28 2.10 -18.38
N LYS A 3 -1.50 2.00 -18.92
CA LYS A 3 -2.74 2.15 -18.13
C LYS A 3 -2.79 1.17 -16.97
N ARG A 4 -2.19 -0.01 -17.12
CA ARG A 4 -2.16 -1.03 -16.07
C ARG A 4 -1.28 -0.61 -14.90
N THR A 5 -0.10 -0.05 -15.17
CA THR A 5 0.79 0.53 -14.15
C THR A 5 0.07 1.64 -13.37
N ASP A 6 -0.66 2.51 -14.06
CA ASP A 6 -1.38 3.62 -13.42
C ASP A 6 -2.49 3.12 -12.49
N ILE A 7 -3.25 2.11 -12.93
CA ILE A 7 -4.28 1.46 -12.13
C ILE A 7 -3.65 0.80 -10.89
N ASN A 8 -2.59 0.03 -11.08
CA ASN A 8 -1.89 -0.65 -9.99
C ASN A 8 -1.35 0.34 -8.94
N ASN A 9 -0.70 1.41 -9.39
CA ASN A 9 -0.20 2.48 -8.51
C ASN A 9 -1.33 3.13 -7.71
N ALA A 10 -2.45 3.46 -8.36
CA ALA A 10 -3.60 4.06 -7.70
C ALA A 10 -4.23 3.10 -6.67
N SER A 11 -4.39 1.82 -7.03
CA SER A 11 -4.91 0.78 -6.12
C SER A 11 -3.98 0.57 -4.92
N PHE A 12 -2.67 0.51 -5.14
CA PHE A 12 -1.68 0.38 -4.07
C PHE A 12 -1.71 1.58 -3.12
N ALA A 13 -1.65 2.81 -3.65
CA ALA A 13 -1.69 4.03 -2.85
C ALA A 13 -2.97 4.14 -2.02
N TYR A 14 -4.13 3.79 -2.60
CA TYR A 14 -5.38 3.73 -1.86
C TYR A 14 -5.32 2.71 -0.70
N GLY A 15 -4.83 1.50 -0.97
CA GLY A 15 -4.67 0.46 0.06
C GLY A 15 -3.74 0.88 1.21
N VAL A 16 -2.59 1.48 0.90
CA VAL A 16 -1.64 1.97 1.92
C VAL A 16 -2.26 3.05 2.79
N ASN A 17 -3.04 3.97 2.21
CA ASN A 17 -3.74 4.99 2.99
C ASN A 17 -4.78 4.39 3.95
N LEU A 18 -5.52 3.36 3.52
CA LEU A 18 -6.44 2.64 4.41
C LEU A 18 -5.68 1.97 5.57
N LEU A 19 -4.56 1.31 5.29
CA LEU A 19 -3.73 0.69 6.32
C LEU A 19 -3.18 1.73 7.31
N ARG A 20 -2.82 2.92 6.83
CA ARG A 20 -2.35 4.00 7.70
C ARG A 20 -3.45 4.50 8.64
N MET A 21 -4.68 4.63 8.17
CA MET A 21 -5.81 4.96 9.05
C MET A 21 -6.03 3.88 10.12
N LEU A 22 -5.92 2.59 9.77
CA LEU A 22 -6.06 1.51 10.75
C LEU A 22 -4.94 1.53 11.80
N LEU A 23 -3.71 1.87 11.39
CA LEU A 23 -2.57 2.04 12.28
C LEU A 23 -2.78 3.24 13.22
N ASP A 24 -3.22 4.39 12.70
CA ASP A 24 -3.51 5.58 13.50
C ASP A 24 -4.63 5.34 14.54
N MET A 25 -5.54 4.41 14.25
CA MET A 25 -6.60 3.97 15.17
C MET A 25 -6.15 2.87 16.15
N ASN A 26 -4.88 2.44 16.11
CA ASN A 26 -4.35 1.31 16.88
C ASN A 26 -5.13 0.00 16.67
N LEU A 27 -5.73 -0.20 15.49
CA LEU A 27 -6.43 -1.44 15.13
C LEU A 27 -5.49 -2.50 14.55
N ILE A 28 -4.32 -2.06 14.07
CA ILE A 28 -3.22 -2.91 13.63
C ILE A 28 -1.91 -2.39 14.23
N THR A 29 -0.92 -3.26 14.34
CA THR A 29 0.43 -2.91 14.76
C THR A 29 1.27 -2.39 13.58
N GLU A 30 2.36 -1.68 13.89
CA GLU A 30 3.33 -1.21 12.89
C GLU A 30 3.91 -2.39 12.09
N ASN A 31 4.22 -3.51 12.74
CA ASN A 31 4.70 -4.72 12.08
C ASN A 31 3.66 -5.34 11.12
N GLU A 32 2.37 -5.28 11.45
CA GLU A 32 1.31 -5.71 10.54
C GLU A 32 1.17 -4.76 9.35
N TYR A 33 1.21 -3.45 9.60
CA TYR A 33 1.22 -2.43 8.55
C TYR A 33 2.36 -2.64 7.54
N GLU A 34 3.59 -2.80 8.02
CA GLU A 34 4.78 -3.01 7.18
C GLU A 34 4.67 -4.30 6.36
N ARG A 35 4.26 -5.39 7.01
CA ARG A 35 4.15 -6.70 6.36
C ARG A 35 3.09 -6.70 5.27
N ILE A 36 1.93 -6.08 5.50
CA ILE A 36 0.85 -5.98 4.50
C ILE A 36 1.26 -5.03 3.36
N THR A 37 1.90 -3.91 3.68
CA THR A 37 2.39 -2.95 2.67
C THR A 37 3.38 -3.60 1.72
N ARG A 38 4.35 -4.36 2.24
CA ARG A 38 5.33 -5.10 1.42
C ARG A 38 4.66 -6.11 0.49
N ILE A 39 3.76 -6.95 1.01
CA ILE A 39 3.02 -7.94 0.20
C ILE A 39 2.19 -7.25 -0.89
N SER A 40 1.58 -6.10 -0.55
CA SER A 40 0.77 -5.34 -1.50
C SER A 40 1.64 -4.73 -2.62
N ALA A 41 2.84 -4.23 -2.30
CA ALA A 41 3.77 -3.68 -3.28
C ALA A 41 4.23 -4.75 -4.28
N GLU A 42 4.53 -5.95 -3.79
CA GLU A 42 4.86 -7.12 -4.62
C GLU A 42 3.69 -7.54 -5.52
N TYR A 43 2.45 -7.51 -5.01
CA TYR A 43 1.26 -7.90 -5.78
C TYR A 43 0.94 -6.94 -6.94
N TYR A 44 1.05 -5.64 -6.70
CA TYR A 44 0.74 -4.63 -7.71
C TYR A 44 1.91 -4.34 -8.66
N ASP A 45 3.08 -4.97 -8.45
CA ASP A 45 4.31 -4.70 -9.20
C ASP A 45 4.64 -3.20 -9.22
N THR A 46 4.41 -2.55 -8.08
CA THR A 46 4.60 -1.12 -7.89
C THR A 46 5.89 -0.92 -7.12
N GLU A 47 6.86 -0.24 -7.73
CA GLU A 47 7.99 0.29 -6.96
C GLU A 47 7.41 1.22 -5.89
N ILE A 48 7.86 1.06 -4.64
CA ILE A 48 7.47 1.93 -3.54
C ILE A 48 7.90 3.35 -3.92
N VAL A 49 7.00 4.11 -4.55
CA VAL A 49 7.16 5.55 -4.70
C VAL A 49 6.81 6.08 -3.32
N CYS A 50 7.83 6.34 -2.52
CA CYS A 50 7.71 7.04 -1.26
C CYS A 50 6.87 8.31 -1.51
N VAL A 51 5.65 8.33 -1.00
CA VAL A 51 4.81 9.54 -0.92
C VAL A 51 5.15 10.24 0.38
#